data_AF-A0A2W0C6Z2-F1
#
_entry.id   AF-A0A2W0C6Z2-F1
#
_cell.length_a   1.000
_cell.length_b   1.000
_cell.length_c   1.000
_cell.angle_alpha   90.00
_cell.angle_beta   90.00
_cell.angle_gamma   90.00
#
_symmetry.space_group_name_H-M   'P 1'
#
loop_
_entity.id
_entity.type
_entity.pdbx_description
1 polymer ?
#
loop_
_entity_poly.entity_id
_entity_poly.type
_entity_poly.pdbx_seq_one_letter_code
_entity_poly.pdbx_strand_id
1 'polypeptide(L)'
;MMVKLDVGQSLWINGSSFYKQDPRVDEYIIEKINSKSVYVKKKNGDFQLRLDKKTLTCSELPFFYKAYLSASQYWLTIERAKLKEELLVKINSKLKALSLEQLQEIDKYVDEKKVMKV
;
A
#
# COMPACT_ATOMS: atom_id res chain seq x y z
N MET A 1 -12.91 -8.87 7.75
CA MET A 1 -14.09 -7.99 7.69
C MET A 1 -14.22 -7.52 6.25
N MET A 2 -15.32 -7.83 5.56
CA MET A 2 -15.51 -7.48 4.16
C MET A 2 -16.03 -6.04 4.09
N VAL A 3 -15.33 -5.16 3.39
CA VAL A 3 -15.74 -3.75 3.27
C VAL A 3 -17.06 -3.69 2.50
N LYS A 4 -18.10 -3.09 3.10
CA LYS A 4 -19.35 -2.81 2.40
C LYS A 4 -19.10 -1.64 1.44
N LEU A 5 -19.44 -1.83 0.18
CA LEU A 5 -19.25 -0.86 -0.90
C LEU A 5 -20.61 -0.59 -1.54
N ASP A 6 -20.85 0.66 -1.89
CA ASP A 6 -22.11 1.11 -2.48
C ASP A 6 -21.87 1.83 -3.82
N VAL A 7 -22.81 1.72 -4.76
CA VAL A 7 -22.74 2.46 -6.03
C VAL A 7 -22.86 3.96 -5.73
N GLY A 8 -22.05 4.77 -6.41
CA GLY A 8 -21.91 6.21 -6.17
C GLY A 8 -20.87 6.57 -5.10
N GLN A 9 -20.32 5.61 -4.36
CA GLN A 9 -19.25 5.85 -3.40
C GLN A 9 -17.93 6.23 -4.11
N SER A 10 -17.21 7.20 -3.55
CA SER A 10 -15.85 7.53 -4.00
C SER A 10 -14.82 6.52 -3.47
N LEU A 11 -13.90 6.12 -4.35
CA LEU A 11 -12.68 5.39 -4.04
C LEU A 11 -11.48 6.20 -4.52
N TRP A 12 -10.38 6.07 -3.78
CA TRP A 12 -9.13 6.78 -4.07
C TRP A 12 -8.13 5.78 -4.63
N ILE A 13 -7.77 5.93 -5.91
CA ILE A 13 -6.98 4.92 -6.62
C ILE A 13 -5.60 5.47 -6.93
N ASN A 14 -4.59 4.74 -6.44
CA ASN A 14 -3.22 4.92 -6.88
C ASN A 14 -2.95 3.95 -8.04
N GLY A 15 -2.46 4.51 -9.15
CA GLY A 15 -1.81 3.74 -10.21
C GLY A 15 -0.31 3.80 -10.01
N SER A 16 0.33 2.65 -9.84
CA SER A 16 1.77 2.47 -9.85
C SER A 16 2.21 1.75 -11.13
N SER A 17 3.48 1.91 -11.47
CA SER A 17 4.11 1.23 -12.60
C SER A 17 5.50 0.76 -12.19
N PHE A 18 6.16 -0.02 -13.04
CA PHE A 18 7.57 -0.36 -12.87
C PHE A 18 8.50 0.86 -12.77
N TYR A 19 8.12 1.99 -13.36
CA TYR A 19 8.85 3.25 -13.22
C TYR A 19 8.54 3.91 -11.88
N LYS A 20 9.56 4.50 -11.25
CA LYS A 20 9.38 5.39 -10.10
C LYS A 20 8.46 6.52 -10.52
N GLN A 21 7.32 6.62 -9.84
CA GLN A 21 6.39 7.73 -9.98
C GLN A 21 6.24 8.38 -8.62
N ASP A 22 6.04 9.70 -8.63
CA ASP A 22 5.68 10.41 -7.41
C ASP A 22 4.38 9.86 -6.84
N PRO A 23 4.25 9.79 -5.50
CA PRO A 23 3.01 9.39 -4.86
C PRO A 23 1.84 10.25 -5.35
N ARG A 24 0.84 9.59 -5.93
CA ARG A 24 -0.37 10.21 -6.46
C ARG A 24 -1.58 9.34 -6.21
N VAL A 25 -2.73 9.96 -6.02
CA VAL A 25 -4.00 9.27 -5.87
C VAL A 25 -5.09 10.08 -6.54
N ASP A 26 -5.92 9.39 -7.32
CA ASP A 26 -7.00 9.99 -8.09
C ASP A 26 -8.35 9.52 -7.54
N GLU A 27 -9.37 10.38 -7.59
CA GLU A 27 -10.72 10.02 -7.18
C GLU A 27 -11.49 9.32 -8.31
N TYR A 28 -12.09 8.19 -7.97
CA TYR A 28 -12.97 7.41 -8.84
C TYR A 28 -14.31 7.17 -8.13
N ILE A 29 -15.37 7.02 -8.90
CA ILE A 29 -16.72 6.76 -8.40
C ILE A 29 -17.11 5.34 -8.79
N ILE A 30 -17.69 4.59 -7.86
CA ILE A 30 -18.22 3.24 -8.14
C ILE A 30 -19.47 3.35 -9.03
N GLU A 31 -19.41 2.78 -10.23
CA GLU A 31 -20.54 2.74 -11.16
C GLU A 31 -21.34 1.44 -11.03
N LYS A 32 -20.66 0.33 -10.75
CA LYS A 32 -21.30 -1.00 -10.69
C LYS A 32 -20.55 -1.94 -9.76
N ILE A 33 -21.29 -2.74 -9.01
CA ILE A 33 -20.75 -3.76 -8.13
C ILE A 33 -21.34 -5.11 -8.51
N ASN A 34 -20.47 -6.10 -8.72
CA ASN A 34 -20.84 -7.49 -8.93
C ASN A 34 -20.42 -8.35 -7.72
N SER A 35 -20.60 -9.67 -7.83
CA SER A 35 -20.17 -10.64 -6.81
C SER A 35 -18.65 -10.61 -6.57
N LYS A 36 -17.85 -10.48 -7.63
CA LYS A 36 -16.37 -10.53 -7.57
C LYS A 36 -15.66 -9.23 -7.94
N SER A 37 -16.36 -8.26 -8.53
CA SER A 37 -15.71 -7.08 -9.11
C SER A 37 -16.43 -5.79 -8.75
N VAL A 38 -15.67 -4.70 -8.73
CA VAL A 38 -16.14 -3.32 -8.58
C VAL A 38 -15.68 -2.54 -9.79
N TYR A 39 -16.61 -1.93 -10.51
CA TYR A 39 -16.33 -1.09 -11.67
C TYR A 39 -16.40 0.36 -11.24
N VAL A 40 -15.37 1.11 -11.62
CA VAL A 40 -15.18 2.49 -11.19
C VAL A 40 -14.84 3.36 -12.38
N LYS A 41 -15.30 4.63 -12.36
CA LYS A 41 -14.98 5.64 -13.35
C LYS A 41 -14.26 6.81 -12.69
N LYS A 42 -13.24 7.36 -13.36
CA LYS A 42 -12.52 8.53 -12.87
C LYS A 42 -13.50 9.70 -12.75
N LYS A 43 -13.51 10.40 -11.61
CA LYS A 43 -14.47 11.50 -11.38
C LYS A 43 -14.38 12.61 -12.43
N ASN A 44 -13.15 12.92 -12.86
CA ASN A 44 -12.85 13.92 -13.87
C ASN A 44 -12.21 13.27 -15.11
N GLY A 45 -12.95 12.39 -15.80
CA GLY A 45 -12.52 11.79 -17.07
C GLY A 45 -13.33 10.57 -17.48
N ASP A 46 -12.93 9.93 -18.57
CA ASP A 46 -13.63 8.75 -19.12
C ASP A 46 -12.95 7.42 -18.81
N PHE A 47 -11.86 7.45 -18.04
CA PHE A 47 -11.13 6.23 -17.70
C PHE A 47 -11.91 5.38 -16.70
N GLN A 48 -12.08 4.11 -17.03
CA GLN A 48 -12.77 3.12 -16.20
C GLN A 48 -11.80 2.00 -15.79
N LEU A 49 -12.02 1.45 -14.60
CA LEU A 49 -11.26 0.32 -14.08
C LEU A 49 -12.20 -0.75 -13.54
N ARG A 50 -11.81 -2.00 -13.70
CA ARG A 50 -12.42 -3.15 -13.02
C ARG A 50 -11.49 -3.64 -11.92
N LEU A 51 -11.89 -3.43 -10.66
CA LEU A 51 -11.15 -3.89 -9.50
C LEU A 51 -11.68 -5.24 -9.00
N ASP A 52 -10.80 -6.06 -8.44
CA ASP A 52 -11.21 -7.18 -7.59
C ASP A 52 -11.89 -6.65 -6.33
N LYS A 53 -13.07 -7.18 -5.98
CA LYS A 53 -13.87 -6.68 -4.85
C LYS A 53 -13.24 -6.98 -3.48
N LYS A 54 -12.49 -8.09 -3.37
CA LYS A 54 -11.89 -8.52 -2.10
C LYS A 54 -10.63 -7.74 -1.81
N THR A 55 -9.80 -7.52 -2.82
CA THR A 55 -8.48 -6.88 -2.65
C THR A 55 -8.48 -5.40 -3.03
N LEU A 56 -9.50 -4.94 -3.77
CA LEU A 56 -9.58 -3.59 -4.33
C LEU A 56 -8.39 -3.24 -5.23
N THR A 57 -7.95 -4.22 -6.01
CA THR A 57 -6.80 -4.07 -6.92
C THR A 57 -7.14 -4.46 -8.35
N CYS A 58 -6.41 -3.88 -9.30
CA CYS A 58 -6.37 -4.32 -10.69
C CYS A 58 -4.91 -4.34 -11.15
N SER A 59 -4.53 -5.34 -11.95
CA SER A 59 -3.19 -5.43 -12.54
C SER A 59 -3.35 -5.58 -14.04
N GLU A 60 -2.87 -4.59 -14.78
CA GLU A 60 -2.87 -4.55 -16.24
C GLU A 60 -1.47 -4.09 -16.65
N LEU A 61 -0.59 -5.04 -17.02
CA LEU A 61 0.81 -4.72 -17.35
C LEU A 61 0.87 -3.55 -18.34
N PRO A 62 1.67 -2.49 -18.06
CA PRO A 62 2.69 -2.36 -17.01
C PRO A 62 2.22 -1.70 -15.70
N PHE A 63 0.91 -1.53 -15.51
CA PHE A 63 0.32 -0.79 -14.40
C PHE A 63 -0.31 -1.71 -13.35
N PHE A 64 -0.20 -1.26 -12.11
CA PHE A 64 -0.91 -1.84 -10.97
C PHE A 64 -1.73 -0.75 -10.30
N TYR A 65 -3.00 -1.05 -10.06
CA TYR A 65 -3.95 -0.14 -9.44
C TYR A 65 -4.39 -0.69 -8.09
N LYS A 66 -4.41 0.17 -7.08
CA LYS A 66 -4.95 -0.14 -5.77
C LYS A 66 -5.88 0.98 -5.32
N ALA A 67 -7.08 0.60 -4.92
CA ALA A 67 -8.06 1.51 -4.36
C ALA A 67 -8.00 1.54 -2.83
N TYR A 68 -8.30 2.71 -2.29
CA TYR A 68 -8.35 3.05 -0.89
C TYR A 68 -9.71 3.68 -0.59
N LEU A 69 -10.22 3.50 0.62
CA LEU A 69 -11.55 4.01 1.00
C LEU A 69 -11.53 5.51 1.25
N SER A 70 -10.36 6.09 1.50
CA SER A 70 -10.15 7.52 1.64
C SER A 70 -8.76 7.93 1.14
N ALA A 71 -8.62 9.19 0.73
CA ALA A 71 -7.31 9.77 0.41
C ALA A 71 -6.35 9.68 1.60
N SER A 72 -6.85 9.91 2.82
CA SER A 72 -6.05 9.83 4.04
C SER A 72 -5.46 8.44 4.26
N GLN A 73 -6.21 7.38 3.95
CA GLN A 73 -5.71 6.00 4.05
C GLN A 73 -4.51 5.76 3.10
N TYR A 74 -4.57 6.33 1.89
CA TYR A 74 -3.45 6.29 0.95
C TYR A 74 -2.23 7.04 1.52
N TRP A 75 -2.40 8.30 1.92
CA TRP A 75 -1.30 9.13 2.39
C TRP A 75 -0.64 8.58 3.66
N LEU A 76 -1.41 8.03 4.60
CA LEU A 76 -0.87 7.30 5.76
C LEU A 76 -0.05 6.09 5.36
N THR A 77 -0.41 5.40 4.28
CA THR A 77 0.36 4.27 3.75
C THR A 77 1.70 4.74 3.21
N ILE A 78 1.72 5.85 2.46
CA ILE A 78 2.94 6.45 1.91
C ILE A 78 3.86 6.96 3.02
N GLU A 79 3.31 7.67 4.00
CA GLU A 79 4.06 8.18 5.15
C GLU A 79 4.72 7.04 5.94
N ARG A 80 3.96 5.98 6.25
CA ARG A 80 4.51 4.79 6.92
C ARG A 80 5.63 4.12 6.12
N ALA A 81 5.49 4.04 4.81
CA ALA A 81 6.53 3.48 3.95
C ALA A 81 7.81 4.34 3.99
N LYS A 82 7.66 5.67 3.93
CA LYS A 82 8.77 6.62 4.05
C LYS A 82 9.48 6.50 5.39
N LEU A 83 8.73 6.54 6.50
CA LEU A 83 9.29 6.41 7.85
C LEU A 83 10.01 5.07 8.05
N LYS A 84 9.47 3.98 7.49
CA LYS A 84 10.13 2.68 7.51
C LYS A 84 11.47 2.72 6.78
N GLU A 85 11.52 3.30 5.59
CA GLU A 85 12.75 3.39 4.80
C GLU A 85 13.81 4.23 5.51
N GLU A 86 13.42 5.40 6.04
CA GLU A 86 14.30 6.26 6.84
C GLU A 86 14.85 5.53 8.06
N LEU A 87 14.00 4.76 8.75
CA LEU A 87 14.42 3.97 9.91
C LEU A 87 15.38 2.85 9.50
N LEU A 88 15.14 2.16 8.38
CA LEU A 88 16.05 1.14 7.86
C LEU A 88 17.42 1.71 7.52
N VAL A 89 17.47 2.85 6.83
CA VAL A 89 18.72 3.54 6.51
C VAL A 89 19.48 3.90 7.79
N LYS A 90 18.79 4.50 8.77
CA LYS A 90 19.37 4.89 10.06
C LYS A 90 19.85 3.70 10.90
N ILE A 91 19.11 2.59 10.91
CA ILE A 91 19.53 1.37 11.61
C ILE A 91 20.75 0.78 10.92
N ASN A 92 20.72 0.64 9.60
CA ASN A 92 21.84 0.07 8.84
C ASN A 92 23.13 0.88 9.03
N SER A 93 23.06 2.22 9.04
CA SER A 93 24.23 3.04 9.32
C SER A 93 24.79 2.83 10.72
N LYS A 94 23.91 2.63 11.72
CA LYS A 94 24.33 2.34 13.11
C LYS A 94 24.94 0.95 13.23
N LEU A 95 24.34 -0.06 12.61
CA LEU A 95 24.84 -1.45 12.65
C LEU A 95 26.26 -1.55 12.10
N LYS A 96 26.58 -0.82 11.02
CA LYS A 96 27.93 -0.78 10.44
C LYS A 96 29.03 -0.27 11.38
N ALA A 97 28.65 0.46 12.44
CA ALA A 97 29.60 1.03 13.40
C ALA A 97 29.80 0.16 14.66
N LEU A 98 29.04 -0.94 14.79
CA LEU A 98 29.10 -1.81 15.96
C LEU A 98 30.19 -2.87 15.84
N SER A 99 30.68 -3.36 16.98
CA SER A 99 31.59 -4.50 17.03
C SER A 99 30.86 -5.82 16.75
N LEU A 100 31.61 -6.89 16.50
CA LEU A 100 31.05 -8.23 16.29
C LEU A 100 30.21 -8.70 17.49
N GLU A 101 30.69 -8.47 18.70
CA GLU A 101 30.02 -8.87 19.95
C GLU A 101 28.67 -8.14 20.09
N GLN A 102 28.64 -6.84 19.79
CA GLN A 102 27.42 -6.04 19.82
C GLN A 102 26.42 -6.47 18.74
N LEU A 103 26.89 -6.86 17.55
CA LEU A 103 26.03 -7.40 16.49
C LEU A 103 25.43 -8.74 16.88
N GLN A 104 26.19 -9.61 17.57
CA GLN A 104 25.70 -10.89 18.08
C GLN A 104 24.60 -10.72 19.14
N GLU A 105 24.72 -9.71 20.01
CA GLU A 105 23.66 -9.38 20.99
C GLU A 105 22.37 -8.92 20.30
N ILE A 106 22.49 -8.10 19.25
CA ILE A 106 21.34 -7.64 18.46
C ILE A 106 20.66 -8.80 17.74
N ASP A 107 21.44 -9.71 17.15
CA ASP A 107 20.93 -10.89 16.44
C ASP A 107 20.07 -11.76 17.37
N LYS A 108 20.59 -12.05 18.58
CA LYS A 108 19.87 -12.79 19.61
C LYS A 108 18.55 -12.11 20.00
N TYR A 109 18.56 -10.79 20.22
CA TYR A 109 17.35 -10.03 20.56
C TYR A 109 16.28 -10.08 19.45
N VAL A 110 16.71 -9.99 18.19
CA VAL A 110 15.80 -10.06 17.04
C VAL A 110 15.14 -11.42 16.94
N ASP A 111 15.90 -12.49 17.17
CA ASP A 111 15.38 -13.86 17.12
C ASP A 111 14.40 -14.16 18.26
N GLU A 112 14.69 -13.70 19.48
CA GLU A 112 13.75 -13.79 20.61
C GLU A 112 12.41 -13.09 20.28
N LYS A 113 12.46 -11.93 19.63
CA LYS A 113 11.25 -11.22 19.19
C LYS A 113 10.49 -11.89 18.05
N LYS A 114 11.15 -12.69 17.20
CA LYS A 114 10.44 -13.49 16.17
C LYS A 114 9.61 -14.60 16.82
N VAL A 115 10.15 -15.24 17.87
CA VAL A 115 9.49 -16.32 18.60
C VAL A 115 8.26 -15.84 19.38
N MET A 116 8.26 -14.58 19.85
CA MET A 116 7.12 -13.99 20.58
C MET A 116 5.95 -13.52 19.71
N LYS A 117 6.06 -13.54 18.37
CA LYS A 117 4.92 -13.29 17.48
C LYS A 117 4.13 -14.59 17.27
N VAL A 118 3.32 -14.97 18.25
CA VAL A 118 2.24 -15.98 18.12
C VAL A 118 0.90 -15.27 18.31
#